data_AF-A0A433D2H0-F1
#
_entry.id   AF-A0A433D2H0-F1
#
_cell.length_a   1.000
_cell.length_b   1.000
_cell.length_c   1.000
_cell.angle_alpha   90.00
_cell.angle_beta   90.00
_cell.angle_gamma   90.00
#
_symmetry.space_group_name_H-M   'P 1'
#
loop_
_entity.id
_entity.type
_entity.pdbx_description
1 polymer ?
#
loop_
_entity_poly.entity_id
_entity_poly.type
_entity_poly.pdbx_seq_one_letter_code
_entity_poly.pdbx_strand_id
1 'polypeptide(L)'
;MHTTTTFSSLPTEILCHVYRNVSTPTDYANLMQTSSFLNAIGLAPYVRNKFLEQLFVPSRRQLLKSPQPHDHWSDVTYASICTFIAASGLRPSSSDIRVAAQPIPTSHFINYPFPNATVKRAALDLFRSTTLHQRSVPIAIPALSSSPIAEAESVAYQESLPGETPRRVYYDVTLCKDAGKFAKGSHFHYVFVHVDCVVAFDDELEPHTGGIMYKDESIMSAPTWEELFNSETCEINNVPIESTPTAAVPTATTFSTTLVEDMMSPTRPAPYLLRTYTGCTLRTDIRKGGLRTGRSFAHVFVYEQEDDFLCVEFCDKKGEGEEGLVEPKGYLMFAIYDVMWQ
;
A
#
# COMPACT_ATOMS: atom_id res chain seq x y z
N MET A 1 -36.19 43.23 -26.68
CA MET A 1 -36.50 42.10 -25.77
C MET A 1 -35.21 41.33 -25.55
N HIS A 2 -34.58 41.46 -24.39
CA HIS A 2 -33.45 40.61 -24.03
C HIS A 2 -34.03 39.28 -23.54
N THR A 3 -33.87 38.22 -24.32
CA THR A 3 -34.10 36.86 -23.84
C THR A 3 -33.00 36.53 -22.83
N THR A 4 -33.35 36.52 -21.56
CA THR A 4 -32.45 36.06 -20.49
C THR A 4 -32.29 34.55 -20.67
N THR A 5 -31.17 34.13 -21.26
CA THR A 5 -30.79 32.71 -21.29
C THR A 5 -30.49 32.29 -19.85
N THR A 6 -31.32 31.40 -19.33
CA THR A 6 -31.09 30.80 -18.02
C THR A 6 -29.91 29.84 -18.09
N PHE A 7 -29.14 29.70 -17.00
CA PHE A 7 -28.01 28.76 -16.98
C PHE A 7 -28.43 27.32 -17.32
N SER A 8 -29.62 26.89 -16.87
CA SER A 8 -30.20 25.58 -17.19
C SER A 8 -30.63 25.40 -18.66
N SER A 9 -30.68 26.47 -19.45
CA SER A 9 -30.98 26.39 -20.89
C SER A 9 -29.73 26.30 -21.78
N LEU A 10 -28.53 26.21 -21.18
CA LEU A 10 -27.31 25.94 -21.92
C LEU A 10 -27.31 24.49 -22.47
N PRO A 11 -26.64 24.25 -23.61
CA PRO A 11 -26.40 22.90 -24.11
C PRO A 11 -25.75 22.00 -23.06
N THR A 12 -26.16 20.73 -23.03
CA THR A 12 -25.68 19.73 -22.06
C THR A 12 -24.16 19.62 -22.08
N GLU A 13 -23.51 19.75 -23.24
CA GLU A 13 -22.06 19.71 -23.39
C GLU A 13 -21.36 20.84 -22.64
N ILE A 14 -21.95 22.04 -22.65
CA ILE A 14 -21.44 23.20 -21.91
C ILE A 14 -21.62 22.96 -20.41
N LEU A 15 -22.77 22.45 -19.99
CA LEU A 15 -23.04 22.15 -18.59
C LEU A 15 -22.12 21.05 -18.04
N CYS A 16 -21.88 19.99 -18.82
CA CYS A 16 -20.87 18.98 -18.52
C CYS A 16 -19.47 19.60 -18.36
N HIS A 17 -19.12 20.55 -19.23
CA HIS A 17 -17.85 21.27 -19.13
C HIS A 17 -17.78 22.17 -17.88
N VAL A 18 -18.89 22.81 -17.48
CA VAL A 18 -18.94 23.58 -16.23
C VAL A 18 -18.70 22.65 -15.05
N TYR A 19 -19.47 21.56 -14.93
CA TYR A 19 -19.28 20.56 -13.87
C TYR A 19 -17.85 20.05 -13.77
N ARG A 20 -17.22 19.79 -14.93
CA ARG A 20 -15.83 19.36 -14.98
C ARG A 20 -14.88 20.41 -14.41
N ASN A 21 -15.14 21.70 -14.49
CA ASN A 21 -14.18 22.76 -14.10
C ASN A 21 -14.53 23.46 -12.80
N VAL A 22 -15.48 22.90 -12.05
CA VAL A 22 -15.78 23.39 -10.70
C VAL A 22 -14.56 23.18 -9.80
N SER A 23 -14.30 24.13 -8.90
CA SER A 23 -13.04 24.12 -8.11
C SER A 23 -13.06 23.17 -6.92
N THR A 24 -14.24 22.87 -6.35
CA THR A 24 -14.35 22.07 -5.13
C THR A 24 -15.49 21.04 -5.21
N PRO A 25 -15.39 19.92 -4.47
CA PRO A 25 -16.50 18.97 -4.31
C PRO A 25 -17.79 19.63 -3.78
N THR A 26 -17.65 20.64 -2.91
CA THR A 26 -18.79 21.39 -2.36
C THR A 26 -19.51 22.18 -3.44
N ASP A 27 -18.77 22.89 -4.30
CA ASP A 27 -19.35 23.64 -5.41
C ASP A 27 -20.02 22.70 -6.42
N TYR A 28 -19.45 21.51 -6.64
CA TYR A 28 -20.05 20.47 -7.48
C TYR A 28 -21.42 20.04 -6.93
N ALA A 29 -21.47 19.74 -5.62
CA ALA A 29 -22.70 19.36 -4.94
C ALA A 29 -23.74 20.51 -4.94
N ASN A 30 -23.31 21.74 -4.69
CA ASN A 30 -24.17 22.93 -4.74
C ASN A 30 -24.80 23.09 -6.13
N LEU A 31 -24.02 22.88 -7.20
CA LEU A 31 -24.50 22.95 -8.58
C LEU A 31 -25.59 21.89 -8.85
N MET A 32 -25.42 20.67 -8.35
CA MET A 32 -26.43 19.61 -8.46
C MET A 32 -27.74 19.97 -7.76
N GLN A 33 -27.67 20.67 -6.62
CA GLN A 33 -28.85 21.02 -5.84
C GLN A 33 -29.69 22.15 -6.44
N THR A 34 -29.17 22.86 -7.45
CA THR A 34 -29.86 24.02 -8.04
C THR A 34 -31.10 23.66 -8.85
N SER A 35 -31.14 22.50 -9.52
CA SER A 35 -32.31 22.04 -10.29
C SER A 35 -32.25 20.53 -10.57
N SER A 36 -33.40 19.91 -10.85
CA SER A 36 -33.47 18.49 -11.20
C SER A 36 -32.70 18.14 -12.49
N PHE A 37 -32.68 19.04 -13.47
CA PHE A 37 -31.91 18.87 -14.70
C PHE A 37 -30.41 18.88 -14.44
N LEU A 38 -29.92 19.86 -13.67
CA LEU A 38 -28.51 19.92 -13.30
C LEU A 38 -28.11 18.75 -12.40
N ASN A 39 -28.98 18.31 -11.49
CA ASN A 39 -28.77 17.09 -10.72
C ASN A 39 -28.57 15.87 -11.64
N ALA A 40 -29.42 15.69 -12.65
CA ALA A 40 -29.29 14.59 -13.61
C ALA A 40 -27.96 14.62 -14.38
N ILE A 41 -27.49 15.81 -14.77
CA ILE A 41 -26.17 15.98 -15.42
C ILE A 41 -25.05 15.65 -14.44
N GLY A 42 -25.10 16.16 -13.21
CA GLY A 42 -24.12 15.86 -12.17
C GLY A 42 -24.11 14.39 -11.74
N LEU A 43 -25.21 13.66 -11.92
CA LEU A 43 -25.28 12.21 -11.72
C LEU A 43 -24.84 11.40 -12.95
N ALA A 44 -24.49 12.02 -14.08
CA ALA A 44 -23.99 11.29 -15.23
C ALA A 44 -22.60 10.69 -14.93
N PRO A 45 -22.36 9.38 -15.16
CA PRO A 45 -21.08 8.74 -14.87
C PRO A 45 -19.86 9.45 -15.49
N TYR A 46 -19.97 9.87 -16.75
CA TYR A 46 -18.90 10.57 -17.45
C TYR A 46 -18.48 11.88 -16.76
N VAL A 47 -19.47 12.71 -16.37
CA VAL A 47 -19.24 14.02 -15.74
C VAL A 47 -18.56 13.86 -14.39
N ARG A 48 -19.04 12.88 -13.60
CA ARG A 48 -18.49 12.54 -12.28
C ARG A 48 -17.05 12.02 -12.37
N ASN A 49 -16.80 11.08 -13.28
CA ASN A 49 -15.47 10.52 -13.46
C ASN A 49 -14.47 11.59 -13.90
N LYS A 50 -14.86 12.48 -14.82
CA LYS A 50 -13.99 13.58 -15.27
C LYS A 50 -13.70 14.61 -14.19
N PHE A 51 -14.63 14.86 -13.28
CA PHE A 51 -14.38 15.72 -12.12
C PHE A 51 -13.43 15.02 -11.13
N LEU A 52 -13.69 13.75 -10.82
CA LEU A 52 -12.86 12.97 -9.90
C LEU A 52 -11.42 12.80 -10.43
N GLU A 53 -11.23 12.58 -11.73
CA GLU A 53 -9.92 12.62 -12.40
C GLU A 53 -9.15 13.92 -12.10
N GLN A 54 -9.83 15.08 -12.06
CA GLN A 54 -9.16 16.35 -11.75
C GLN A 54 -8.75 16.47 -10.29
N LEU A 55 -9.46 15.84 -9.36
CA LEU A 55 -9.06 15.82 -7.95
C LEU A 55 -7.74 15.07 -7.75
N PHE A 56 -7.42 14.11 -8.64
CA PHE A 56 -6.14 13.41 -8.65
C PHE A 56 -5.01 14.19 -9.34
N VAL A 57 -5.32 15.22 -10.12
CA VAL A 57 -4.29 16.02 -10.80
C VAL A 57 -3.80 17.11 -9.82
N PRO A 58 -2.53 17.07 -9.40
CA PRO A 58 -2.01 18.08 -8.50
C PRO A 58 -2.05 19.45 -9.17
N SER A 59 -2.43 20.47 -8.41
CA SER A 59 -2.49 21.83 -8.94
C SER A 59 -1.10 22.27 -9.43
N ARG A 60 -1.04 23.11 -10.47
CA ARG A 60 0.24 23.65 -11.00
C ARG A 60 1.10 24.31 -9.92
N ARG A 61 0.48 24.85 -8.85
CA ARG A 61 1.18 25.42 -7.69
C ARG A 61 1.79 24.36 -6.77
N GLN A 62 1.16 23.19 -6.63
CA GLN A 62 1.70 22.06 -5.87
C GLN A 62 2.88 21.40 -6.62
N LEU A 63 2.75 21.22 -7.94
CA LEU A 63 3.83 20.75 -8.82
C LEU A 63 5.09 21.62 -8.76
N LEU A 64 4.95 22.91 -8.51
CA LEU A 64 6.07 23.85 -8.39
C LEU A 64 6.69 23.88 -6.97
N LYS A 65 6.00 23.35 -5.96
CA LYS A 65 6.43 23.40 -4.56
C LYS A 65 7.08 22.12 -4.07
N SER A 66 6.77 20.98 -4.68
CA SER A 66 7.52 19.76 -4.41
C SER A 66 8.25 19.25 -5.66
N PRO A 67 9.55 18.96 -5.55
CA PRO A 67 10.33 18.34 -6.61
C PRO A 67 10.03 16.84 -6.80
N GLN A 68 9.28 16.20 -5.90
CA GLN A 68 8.93 14.78 -6.01
C GLN A 68 7.44 14.60 -6.35
N PRO A 69 7.09 13.73 -7.31
CA PRO A 69 5.70 13.53 -7.76
C PRO A 69 4.75 13.01 -6.67
N HIS A 70 5.29 12.54 -5.55
CA HIS A 70 4.56 11.91 -4.46
C HIS A 70 4.16 12.86 -3.32
N ASP A 71 4.88 13.97 -3.12
CA ASP A 71 4.57 14.95 -2.06
C ASP A 71 3.30 15.78 -2.36
N HIS A 72 2.71 15.61 -3.55
CA HIS A 72 1.48 16.30 -3.91
C HIS A 72 0.22 15.66 -3.29
N TRP A 73 0.34 14.43 -2.80
CA TRP A 73 -0.73 13.74 -2.10
C TRP A 73 -0.77 14.24 -0.66
N SER A 74 -1.65 15.21 -0.41
CA SER A 74 -1.86 15.79 0.92
C SER A 74 -3.18 15.30 1.52
N ASP A 75 -3.31 15.39 2.84
CA ASP A 75 -4.58 15.19 3.57
C ASP A 75 -5.75 15.96 2.92
N VAL A 76 -5.46 17.10 2.30
CA VAL A 76 -6.47 17.95 1.62
C VAL A 76 -7.02 17.27 0.36
N THR A 77 -6.15 16.66 -0.45
CA THR A 77 -6.56 15.91 -1.64
C THR A 77 -7.43 14.72 -1.23
N TYR A 78 -6.99 14.02 -0.19
CA TYR A 78 -7.70 12.89 0.39
C TYR A 78 -9.09 13.26 0.91
N ALA A 79 -9.17 14.31 1.72
CA ALA A 79 -10.41 14.83 2.27
C ALA A 79 -11.38 15.28 1.16
N SER A 80 -10.85 15.87 0.08
CA SER A 80 -11.64 16.29 -1.08
C SER A 80 -12.27 15.10 -1.81
N ILE A 81 -11.52 14.01 -2.00
CA ILE A 81 -12.04 12.76 -2.59
C ILE A 81 -13.13 12.18 -1.69
N CYS A 82 -12.89 12.05 -0.38
CA CYS A 82 -13.87 11.53 0.56
C CYS A 82 -15.15 12.38 0.60
N THR A 83 -15.01 13.70 0.57
CA THR A 83 -16.14 14.65 0.52
C THR A 83 -16.94 14.49 -0.78
N PHE A 84 -16.25 14.34 -1.91
CA PHE A 84 -16.91 14.08 -3.18
C PHE A 84 -17.67 12.75 -3.18
N ILE A 85 -17.05 11.67 -2.71
CA ILE A 85 -17.70 10.34 -2.57
C ILE A 85 -18.94 10.46 -1.69
N ALA A 86 -18.83 11.11 -0.54
CA ALA A 86 -19.93 11.34 0.39
C ALA A 86 -21.10 12.11 -0.24
N ALA A 87 -20.79 13.19 -0.97
CA ALA A 87 -21.80 14.03 -1.59
C ALA A 87 -22.45 13.38 -2.82
N SER A 88 -21.70 12.59 -3.56
CA SER A 88 -22.14 12.00 -4.85
C SER A 88 -22.74 10.60 -4.71
N GLY A 89 -22.54 9.92 -3.58
CA GLY A 89 -22.98 8.54 -3.36
C GLY A 89 -22.30 7.51 -4.28
N LEU A 90 -21.12 7.84 -4.80
CA LEU A 90 -20.41 7.05 -5.80
C LEU A 90 -19.63 5.89 -5.20
N ARG A 91 -19.55 4.79 -5.97
CA ARG A 91 -18.47 3.81 -5.86
C ARG A 91 -17.54 3.97 -7.07
N PRO A 92 -16.32 4.48 -6.89
CA PRO A 92 -15.40 4.63 -8.01
C PRO A 92 -14.98 3.24 -8.53
N SER A 93 -15.37 2.91 -9.75
CA SER A 93 -15.13 1.59 -10.35
C SER A 93 -14.42 1.64 -11.71
N SER A 94 -14.13 2.81 -12.26
CA SER A 94 -13.38 2.90 -13.52
C SER A 94 -11.90 2.57 -13.30
N SER A 95 -11.31 1.85 -14.25
CA SER A 95 -9.88 1.51 -14.26
C SER A 95 -9.00 2.74 -14.06
N ASP A 96 -9.30 3.82 -14.78
CA ASP A 96 -8.48 5.03 -14.81
C ASP A 96 -8.44 5.73 -13.45
N ILE A 97 -9.56 5.71 -12.73
CA ILE A 97 -9.68 6.30 -11.39
C ILE A 97 -8.97 5.44 -10.35
N ARG A 98 -9.04 4.11 -10.49
CA ARG A 98 -8.27 3.19 -9.65
C ARG A 98 -6.76 3.33 -9.87
N VAL A 99 -6.33 3.56 -11.12
CA VAL A 99 -4.92 3.86 -11.44
C VAL A 99 -4.50 5.19 -10.84
N ALA A 100 -5.33 6.23 -10.97
CA ALA A 100 -5.03 7.55 -10.41
C ALA A 100 -4.98 7.55 -8.87
N ALA A 101 -5.67 6.64 -8.21
CA ALA A 101 -5.69 6.51 -6.76
C ALA A 101 -4.49 5.74 -6.19
N GLN A 102 -3.85 4.85 -6.96
CA GLN A 102 -2.72 4.02 -6.48
C GLN A 102 -1.62 4.76 -5.73
N PRO A 103 -1.22 5.99 -6.10
CA PRO A 103 -0.15 6.70 -5.40
C PRO A 103 -0.52 7.26 -4.01
N ILE A 104 -1.79 7.19 -3.60
CA ILE A 104 -2.21 7.72 -2.29
C ILE A 104 -1.66 6.82 -1.17
N PRO A 105 -0.94 7.38 -0.18
CA PRO A 105 -0.39 6.60 0.92
C PRO A 105 -1.47 5.86 1.70
N THR A 106 -1.19 4.59 2.02
CA THR A 106 -2.17 3.74 2.69
C THR A 106 -2.46 4.13 4.13
N SER A 107 -1.54 4.85 4.77
CA SER A 107 -1.71 5.43 6.09
C SER A 107 -2.94 6.35 6.18
N HIS A 108 -3.30 7.03 5.09
CA HIS A 108 -4.52 7.85 5.04
C HIS A 108 -5.80 7.00 5.11
N PHE A 109 -5.79 5.70 4.78
CA PHE A 109 -6.99 4.85 4.93
C PHE A 109 -7.20 4.38 6.36
N ILE A 110 -6.10 4.20 7.09
CA ILE A 110 -6.13 3.68 8.45
C ILE A 110 -6.56 4.79 9.42
N ASN A 111 -5.98 5.98 9.26
CA ASN A 111 -6.07 7.05 10.25
C ASN A 111 -7.11 8.13 9.93
N TYR A 112 -7.77 8.10 8.77
CA TYR A 112 -8.68 9.18 8.40
C TYR A 112 -10.05 9.07 9.10
N PRO A 113 -10.56 10.18 9.68
CA PRO A 113 -11.87 10.20 10.31
C PRO A 113 -12.97 10.29 9.25
N PHE A 114 -13.36 9.14 8.70
CA PHE A 114 -14.43 9.08 7.71
C PHE A 114 -15.77 9.58 8.28
N PRO A 115 -16.58 10.29 7.49
CA PRO A 115 -17.86 10.81 7.96
C PRO A 115 -18.89 9.70 8.24
N ASN A 116 -18.80 8.56 7.53
CA ASN A 116 -19.60 7.36 7.78
C ASN A 116 -18.98 6.12 7.10
N ALA A 117 -19.47 4.93 7.47
CA ALA A 117 -19.00 3.65 6.94
C ALA A 117 -19.22 3.48 5.42
N THR A 118 -20.25 4.11 4.83
CA THR A 118 -20.48 4.05 3.37
C THR A 118 -19.38 4.76 2.60
N VAL A 119 -18.97 5.95 3.08
CA VAL A 119 -17.88 6.72 2.49
C VAL A 119 -16.55 6.01 2.70
N LYS A 120 -16.33 5.45 3.90
CA LYS A 120 -15.17 4.61 4.19
C LYS A 120 -15.08 3.43 3.23
N ARG A 121 -16.18 2.70 3.02
CA ARG A 121 -16.23 1.57 2.06
C ARG A 121 -15.90 2.02 0.65
N ALA A 122 -16.58 3.05 0.15
CA ALA A 122 -16.37 3.53 -1.21
C ALA A 122 -14.97 4.11 -1.43
N ALA A 123 -14.38 4.73 -0.40
CA ALA A 123 -12.98 5.13 -0.41
C ALA A 123 -12.07 3.91 -0.43
N LEU A 124 -12.22 2.92 0.45
CA LEU A 124 -11.39 1.71 0.43
C LEU A 124 -11.53 0.91 -0.88
N ASP A 125 -12.73 0.82 -1.44
CA ASP A 125 -13.02 0.20 -2.75
C ASP A 125 -12.31 0.91 -3.92
N LEU A 126 -12.00 2.20 -3.80
CA LEU A 126 -11.21 2.94 -4.79
C LEU A 126 -9.78 2.38 -4.90
N PHE A 127 -9.24 1.91 -3.77
CA PHE A 127 -7.88 1.34 -3.65
C PHE A 127 -7.86 -0.16 -3.82
N ARG A 128 -9.04 -0.81 -3.87
CA ARG A 128 -9.16 -2.20 -4.28
C ARG A 128 -8.68 -2.29 -5.72
N SER A 129 -7.39 -2.60 -5.84
CA SER A 129 -6.62 -2.34 -7.06
C SER A 129 -7.10 -3.18 -8.23
N THR A 130 -6.83 -2.68 -9.43
CA THR A 130 -6.84 -3.45 -10.70
C THR A 130 -5.42 -3.67 -11.25
N THR A 131 -4.36 -3.45 -10.47
CA THR A 131 -2.94 -3.56 -10.89
C THR A 131 -2.09 -4.26 -9.82
N LEU A 132 -0.89 -4.81 -10.06
CA LEU A 132 -0.21 -5.33 -11.26
C LEU A 132 -0.19 -6.88 -11.22
N HIS A 133 -0.36 -7.46 -10.02
CA HIS A 133 -0.26 -8.89 -9.72
C HIS A 133 -1.36 -9.27 -8.73
N GLN A 134 -2.62 -9.14 -9.12
CA GLN A 134 -3.69 -9.72 -8.32
C GLN A 134 -3.58 -11.23 -8.43
N ARG A 135 -3.11 -11.89 -7.37
CA ARG A 135 -3.32 -13.32 -7.22
C ARG A 135 -4.71 -13.48 -6.65
N SER A 136 -5.68 -13.83 -7.49
CA SER A 136 -7.01 -14.26 -7.06
C SER A 136 -7.02 -15.73 -6.60
N VAL A 137 -5.88 -16.19 -6.09
CA VAL A 137 -5.70 -17.54 -5.56
C VAL A 137 -5.79 -17.41 -4.06
N PRO A 138 -6.52 -18.29 -3.35
CA PRO A 138 -6.53 -18.29 -1.89
C PRO A 138 -5.12 -18.19 -1.33
N ILE A 139 -4.81 -17.09 -0.65
CA ILE A 139 -3.51 -16.91 0.01
C ILE A 139 -3.67 -17.38 1.43
N ALA A 140 -3.10 -18.55 1.69
CA ALA A 140 -2.82 -19.00 3.02
C ALA A 140 -1.78 -18.06 3.63
N ILE A 141 -2.15 -17.28 4.65
CA ILE A 141 -1.15 -16.67 5.53
C ILE A 141 -0.52 -17.85 6.28
N PRO A 142 0.75 -18.21 5.97
CA PRO A 142 1.33 -19.43 6.49
C PRO A 142 1.28 -19.42 8.02
N ALA A 143 1.12 -20.58 8.61
CA ALA A 143 1.51 -20.80 9.99
C ALA A 143 2.55 -21.93 9.98
N LEU A 144 3.35 -22.02 11.02
CA LEU A 144 4.19 -23.21 11.22
C LEU A 144 3.38 -24.44 11.67
N SER A 145 2.09 -24.28 11.95
CA SER A 145 1.15 -25.40 11.97
C SER A 145 0.82 -25.83 10.53
N SER A 146 0.44 -27.08 10.33
CA SER A 146 0.00 -27.60 9.02
C SER A 146 -1.26 -26.93 8.44
N SER A 147 -1.77 -25.89 9.07
CA SER A 147 -2.99 -25.14 8.73
C SER A 147 -2.70 -23.64 8.77
N PRO A 148 -3.14 -22.87 7.76
CA PRO A 148 -2.92 -21.44 7.68
C PRO A 148 -3.63 -20.67 8.80
N ILE A 149 -3.20 -19.43 9.03
CA ILE A 149 -3.84 -18.52 9.98
C ILE A 149 -5.13 -17.97 9.39
N ALA A 150 -5.07 -17.57 8.13
CA ALA A 150 -6.18 -17.01 7.38
C ALA A 150 -6.01 -17.30 5.89
N GLU A 151 -7.11 -17.21 5.16
CA GLU A 151 -7.17 -17.29 3.70
C GLU A 151 -7.71 -15.98 3.15
N ALA A 152 -7.01 -15.39 2.19
CA ALA A 152 -7.47 -14.19 1.48
C ALA A 152 -7.88 -14.54 0.04
N GLU A 153 -8.96 -13.96 -0.48
CA GLU A 153 -9.34 -14.14 -1.89
C GLU A 153 -8.34 -13.48 -2.84
N SER A 154 -7.76 -12.34 -2.44
CA SER A 154 -6.70 -11.71 -3.22
C SER A 154 -5.77 -10.83 -2.41
N VAL A 155 -4.62 -10.52 -2.98
CA VAL A 155 -3.64 -9.55 -2.45
C VAL A 155 -3.30 -8.50 -3.50
N ALA A 156 -3.06 -7.28 -3.05
CA ALA A 156 -2.39 -6.25 -3.82
C ALA A 156 -1.08 -5.85 -3.14
N TYR A 157 -0.06 -5.64 -3.95
CA TYR A 157 1.16 -4.95 -3.56
C TYR A 157 1.01 -3.48 -3.91
N GLN A 158 1.22 -2.61 -2.92
CA GLN A 158 1.26 -1.19 -3.15
C GLN A 158 2.71 -0.73 -3.38
N GLU A 159 2.90 0.18 -4.32
CA GLU A 159 4.12 0.96 -4.41
C GLU A 159 4.16 1.88 -3.19
N SER A 160 4.99 1.54 -2.23
CA SER A 160 5.16 2.33 -1.03
C SER A 160 6.11 3.49 -1.26
N LEU A 161 5.77 4.67 -0.72
CA LEU A 161 6.75 5.73 -0.51
C LEU A 161 7.75 5.30 0.56
N PRO A 162 9.00 5.80 0.50
CA PRO A 162 9.95 5.64 1.59
C PRO A 162 9.34 6.17 2.89
N GLY A 163 9.41 5.37 3.95
CA GLY A 163 9.15 5.85 5.31
C GLY A 163 7.83 5.43 5.96
N GLU A 164 6.69 5.22 5.26
CA GLU A 164 5.43 4.93 5.98
C GLU A 164 4.28 4.44 5.07
N THR A 165 4.13 3.12 4.84
CA THR A 165 2.87 2.52 4.34
C THR A 165 2.84 0.99 4.51
N PRO A 166 1.67 0.36 4.70
CA PRO A 166 1.51 -1.08 4.53
C PRO A 166 1.68 -1.44 3.06
N ARG A 167 2.64 -2.31 2.76
CA ARG A 167 2.97 -2.67 1.38
C ARG A 167 2.04 -3.73 0.81
N ARG A 168 1.42 -4.54 1.67
CA ARG A 168 0.52 -5.64 1.28
C ARG A 168 -0.88 -5.39 1.81
N VAL A 169 -1.86 -5.48 0.93
CA VAL A 169 -3.27 -5.40 1.28
C VAL A 169 -3.92 -6.70 0.84
N TYR A 170 -4.43 -7.47 1.81
CA TYR A 170 -5.21 -8.67 1.56
C TYR A 170 -6.69 -8.30 1.58
N TYR A 171 -7.45 -8.85 0.64
CA TYR A 171 -8.88 -8.60 0.46
C TYR A 171 -9.67 -9.86 0.77
N ASP A 172 -10.82 -9.67 1.42
CA ASP A 172 -11.78 -10.73 1.78
C ASP A 172 -11.08 -11.89 2.48
N VAL A 173 -10.58 -11.59 3.68
CA VAL A 173 -9.78 -12.48 4.51
C VAL A 173 -10.66 -13.23 5.49
N THR A 174 -10.62 -14.56 5.45
CA THR A 174 -11.32 -15.43 6.38
C THR A 174 -10.34 -16.12 7.32
N LEU A 175 -10.58 -16.04 8.63
CA LEU A 175 -9.74 -16.74 9.61
C LEU A 175 -9.94 -18.26 9.55
N CYS A 176 -8.84 -19.00 9.47
CA CYS A 176 -8.85 -20.47 9.42
C CYS A 176 -8.77 -21.12 10.81
N LYS A 177 -8.37 -20.35 11.83
CA LYS A 177 -8.27 -20.72 13.25
C LYS A 177 -8.76 -19.57 14.14
N ASP A 178 -9.04 -19.86 15.41
CA ASP A 178 -9.31 -18.81 16.39
C ASP A 178 -8.06 -17.93 16.58
N ALA A 179 -8.25 -16.62 16.66
CA ALA A 179 -7.18 -15.64 16.81
C ALA A 179 -7.59 -14.55 17.82
N GLY A 180 -7.17 -14.72 19.07
CA GLY A 180 -7.50 -13.80 20.16
C GLY A 180 -9.01 -13.71 20.38
N LYS A 181 -9.59 -12.53 20.12
CA LYS A 181 -11.04 -12.27 20.25
C LYS A 181 -11.87 -12.72 19.05
N PHE A 182 -11.23 -13.09 17.94
CA PHE A 182 -11.90 -13.47 16.70
C PHE A 182 -11.97 -14.99 16.57
N ALA A 183 -13.16 -15.51 16.30
CA ALA A 183 -13.37 -16.93 16.09
C ALA A 183 -12.96 -17.35 14.68
N LYS A 184 -12.66 -18.63 14.49
CA LYS A 184 -12.54 -19.25 13.18
C LYS A 184 -13.76 -18.93 12.32
N GLY A 185 -13.53 -18.52 11.07
CA GLY A 185 -14.56 -18.08 10.14
C GLY A 185 -14.92 -16.60 10.22
N SER A 186 -14.30 -15.83 11.13
CA SER A 186 -14.40 -14.37 11.10
C SER A 186 -13.87 -13.83 9.78
N HIS A 187 -14.56 -12.83 9.22
CA HIS A 187 -14.25 -12.24 7.93
C HIS A 187 -13.78 -10.79 8.10
N PHE A 188 -12.73 -10.44 7.36
CA PHE A 188 -12.23 -9.07 7.24
C PHE A 188 -12.22 -8.66 5.78
N HIS A 189 -12.83 -7.52 5.48
CA HIS A 189 -12.92 -7.02 4.11
C HIS A 189 -11.55 -6.55 3.60
N TYR A 190 -10.72 -5.98 4.48
CA TYR A 190 -9.36 -5.56 4.18
C TYR A 190 -8.42 -5.90 5.33
N VAL A 191 -7.22 -6.40 5.03
CA VAL A 191 -6.14 -6.56 5.99
C VAL A 191 -4.87 -5.91 5.43
N PHE A 192 -4.48 -4.80 6.03
CA PHE A 192 -3.26 -4.07 5.74
C PHE A 192 -2.13 -4.67 6.58
N VAL A 193 -1.06 -5.13 5.92
CA VAL A 193 0.08 -5.79 6.58
C VAL A 193 1.31 -4.89 6.48
N HIS A 194 1.85 -4.53 7.65
CA HIS A 194 3.14 -3.88 7.84
C HIS A 194 4.20 -4.90 8.27
N VAL A 195 5.40 -4.41 8.61
CA VAL A 195 6.52 -5.23 9.09
C VAL A 195 6.27 -5.82 10.48
N ASP A 196 5.53 -5.13 11.33
CA ASP A 196 5.36 -5.45 12.75
C ASP A 196 3.90 -5.42 13.21
N CYS A 197 3.00 -4.89 12.39
CA CYS A 197 1.58 -4.80 12.71
C CYS A 197 0.67 -5.08 11.52
N VAL A 198 -0.57 -5.40 11.83
CA VAL A 198 -1.66 -5.44 10.88
C VAL A 198 -2.78 -4.52 11.30
N VAL A 199 -3.49 -3.99 10.30
CA VAL A 199 -4.76 -3.30 10.49
C VAL A 199 -5.80 -4.01 9.64
N ALA A 200 -6.80 -4.62 10.29
CA ALA A 200 -7.92 -5.25 9.62
C ALA A 200 -9.18 -4.41 9.77
N PHE A 201 -10.05 -4.47 8.76
CA PHE A 201 -11.39 -3.91 8.80
C PHE A 201 -12.39 -5.03 8.63
N ASP A 202 -13.30 -5.18 9.59
CA ASP A 202 -14.38 -6.16 9.52
C ASP A 202 -15.48 -5.75 8.50
N ASP A 203 -16.57 -6.50 8.45
CA ASP A 203 -17.70 -6.22 7.57
C ASP A 203 -18.42 -4.90 7.90
N GLU A 204 -18.34 -4.44 9.16
CA GLU A 204 -18.85 -3.14 9.60
C GLU A 204 -17.85 -2.00 9.34
N LEU A 205 -16.63 -2.35 8.90
CA LEU A 205 -15.47 -1.50 8.71
C LEU A 205 -14.93 -0.91 10.02
N GLU A 206 -15.13 -1.60 11.14
CA GLU A 206 -14.46 -1.29 12.39
C GLU A 206 -12.97 -1.69 12.29
N PRO A 207 -12.04 -0.79 12.66
CA PRO A 207 -10.62 -1.09 12.62
C PRO A 207 -10.22 -2.03 13.76
N HIS A 208 -9.37 -2.99 13.45
CA HIS A 208 -8.74 -3.88 14.40
C HIS A 208 -7.24 -3.91 14.15
N THR A 209 -6.47 -3.60 15.18
CA THR A 209 -5.01 -3.61 15.12
C THR A 209 -4.48 -4.87 15.76
N GLY A 210 -3.40 -5.42 15.21
CA GLY A 210 -2.69 -6.54 15.80
C GLY A 210 -1.20 -6.46 15.56
N GLY A 211 -0.40 -7.05 16.45
CA GLY A 211 1.03 -7.25 16.24
C GLY A 211 1.29 -8.53 15.44
N ILE A 212 2.22 -8.49 14.49
CA ILE A 212 2.62 -9.68 13.73
C ILE A 212 3.66 -10.47 14.50
N MET A 213 3.40 -11.75 14.70
CA MET A 213 4.35 -12.69 15.25
C MET A 213 5.09 -13.39 14.12
N TYR A 214 6.41 -13.36 14.14
CA TYR A 214 7.25 -14.07 13.20
C TYR A 214 7.88 -15.29 13.85
N LYS A 215 8.07 -16.34 13.05
CA LYS A 215 8.79 -17.52 13.50
C LYS A 215 9.64 -18.10 12.38
N ASP A 216 10.88 -18.44 12.74
CA ASP A 216 11.84 -19.12 11.87
C ASP A 216 11.57 -20.63 11.87
N GLU A 217 11.96 -21.33 10.80
CA GLU A 217 11.62 -22.73 10.45
C GLU A 217 11.97 -23.81 11.49
N SER A 218 12.37 -23.49 12.72
CA SER A 218 12.48 -24.45 13.83
C SER A 218 12.93 -23.90 15.20
N ILE A 219 13.28 -22.61 15.37
CA ILE A 219 14.17 -22.23 16.50
C ILE A 219 13.68 -21.05 17.33
N MET A 220 13.11 -20.00 16.74
CA MET A 220 12.71 -18.80 17.48
C MET A 220 11.36 -18.28 17.03
N SER A 221 10.47 -18.05 17.99
CA SER A 221 9.28 -17.20 17.88
C SER A 221 9.62 -15.88 18.58
N ALA A 222 9.77 -14.80 17.83
CA ALA A 222 9.97 -13.47 18.39
C ALA A 222 8.73 -12.62 18.04
N PRO A 223 8.07 -11.99 19.03
CA PRO A 223 7.03 -11.00 18.80
C PRO A 223 7.57 -9.73 18.16
N THR A 224 8.85 -9.40 18.36
CA THR A 224 9.48 -8.19 17.83
C THR A 224 10.96 -8.42 17.54
N TRP A 225 11.52 -7.58 16.66
CA TRP A 225 12.97 -7.57 16.35
C TRP A 225 13.84 -7.27 17.59
N GLU A 226 13.29 -6.54 18.57
CA GLU A 226 13.97 -6.14 19.81
C GLU A 226 14.28 -7.32 20.74
N GLU A 227 13.60 -8.45 20.58
CA GLU A 227 13.95 -9.69 21.29
C GLU A 227 15.16 -10.40 20.66
N LEU A 228 15.42 -10.17 19.38
CA LEU A 228 16.56 -10.74 18.66
C LEU A 228 17.83 -9.92 18.90
N PHE A 229 17.73 -8.60 18.78
CA PHE A 229 18.87 -7.69 18.93
C PHE A 229 18.44 -6.33 19.48
N ASN A 230 19.37 -5.65 20.16
CA ASN A 230 19.27 -4.21 20.42
C ASN A 230 19.88 -3.45 19.25
N SER A 231 19.39 -2.25 18.95
CA SER A 231 19.95 -1.35 17.94
C SER A 231 20.08 0.07 18.49
N GLU A 232 21.09 0.81 18.04
CA GLU A 232 21.24 2.23 18.36
C GLU A 232 20.29 3.10 17.53
N THR A 233 20.16 2.78 16.24
CA THR A 233 19.24 3.45 15.32
C THR A 233 18.46 2.45 14.48
N CYS A 234 17.26 2.88 14.05
CA CYS A 234 16.40 2.16 13.13
C CYS A 234 15.95 3.14 12.04
N GLU A 235 16.23 2.79 10.79
CA GLU A 235 15.78 3.50 9.61
C GLU A 235 14.68 2.67 8.93
N ILE A 236 13.55 3.32 8.63
CA ILE A 236 12.45 2.72 7.87
C ILE A 236 12.68 3.06 6.41
N ASN A 237 13.07 2.07 5.62
CA ASN A 237 13.54 2.31 4.25
C ASN A 237 12.38 2.16 3.28
N ASN A 238 11.77 0.98 3.28
CA ASN A 238 10.68 0.59 2.37
C ASN A 238 11.01 0.82 0.89
N VAL A 239 12.20 0.36 0.46
CA VAL A 239 12.72 0.56 -0.90
C VAL A 239 12.93 -0.78 -1.63
N PRO A 240 12.67 -0.85 -2.94
CA PRO A 240 12.99 -2.04 -3.73
C PRO A 240 14.49 -2.31 -3.70
N ILE A 241 14.87 -3.58 -3.50
CA ILE A 241 16.23 -4.04 -3.68
C ILE A 241 16.41 -4.25 -5.19
N GLU A 242 17.19 -3.37 -5.83
CA GLU A 242 17.52 -3.51 -7.24
C GLU A 242 18.26 -4.84 -7.45
N SER A 243 17.70 -5.72 -8.27
CA SER A 243 18.40 -6.91 -8.74
C SER A 243 19.68 -6.46 -9.42
N THR A 244 20.84 -6.87 -8.91
CA THR A 244 22.11 -6.62 -9.59
C THR A 244 22.00 -7.13 -11.03
N PRO A 245 22.30 -6.31 -12.06
CA PRO A 245 22.20 -6.75 -13.44
C PRO A 245 23.13 -7.94 -13.61
N THR A 246 22.55 -9.12 -13.84
CA THR A 246 23.30 -10.32 -14.19
C THR A 246 24.08 -9.97 -15.44
N ALA A 247 25.41 -10.04 -15.35
CA ALA A 247 26.33 -9.58 -16.38
C ALA A 247 25.85 -9.98 -17.78
N ALA A 248 25.44 -8.98 -18.56
CA ALA A 248 24.95 -9.17 -19.92
C ALA A 248 26.07 -9.80 -20.76
N VAL A 249 25.78 -10.98 -21.33
CA VAL A 249 26.52 -11.51 -22.48
C VAL A 249 26.34 -10.49 -23.62
N PRO A 250 27.41 -9.92 -24.18
CA PRO A 250 27.27 -8.90 -25.20
C PRO A 250 26.96 -9.58 -26.53
N THR A 251 25.73 -9.43 -27.01
CA THR A 251 25.42 -9.70 -28.42
C THR A 251 24.80 -8.46 -29.03
N ALA A 252 25.43 -8.04 -30.12
CA ALA A 252 25.23 -6.79 -30.82
C ALA A 252 23.84 -6.61 -31.47
N THR A 253 23.57 -5.35 -31.86
CA THR A 253 22.62 -4.88 -32.89
C THR A 253 21.14 -5.10 -32.55
N THR A 254 20.24 -4.12 -32.57
CA THR A 254 19.94 -3.14 -33.62
C THR A 254 18.88 -2.18 -33.06
N PHE A 255 18.93 -0.89 -33.41
CA PHE A 255 17.83 0.05 -33.16
C PHE A 255 16.57 -0.45 -33.88
N SER A 256 15.47 -0.64 -33.15
CA SER A 256 14.13 -0.79 -33.75
C SER A 256 13.11 -0.02 -32.93
N THR A 257 12.61 1.06 -33.55
CA THR A 257 11.43 1.82 -33.16
C THR A 257 10.18 0.98 -33.39
N THR A 258 9.64 0.40 -32.33
CA THR A 258 8.22 -0.01 -32.26
C THR A 258 7.71 0.25 -30.84
N LEU A 259 6.89 1.29 -30.74
CA LEU A 259 5.99 1.55 -29.63
C LEU A 259 4.83 0.54 -29.71
N VAL A 260 4.40 0.07 -28.54
CA VAL A 260 3.22 -0.76 -28.27
C VAL A 260 3.44 -2.26 -28.46
N GLU A 261 3.05 -3.02 -27.42
CA GLU A 261 3.01 -4.49 -27.31
C GLU A 261 4.36 -5.19 -27.05
N ASP A 262 4.88 -4.99 -25.85
CA ASP A 262 5.36 -6.13 -25.05
C ASP A 262 5.23 -5.76 -23.56
N MET A 263 4.04 -5.99 -22.99
CA MET A 263 3.87 -6.11 -21.54
C MET A 263 4.58 -7.39 -21.09
N MET A 264 5.92 -7.36 -21.11
CA MET A 264 6.77 -8.30 -20.41
C MET A 264 6.33 -8.25 -18.94
N SER A 265 5.57 -9.26 -18.56
CA SER A 265 5.13 -9.47 -17.18
C SER A 265 6.37 -9.62 -16.31
N PRO A 266 6.69 -8.70 -15.37
CA PRO A 266 7.55 -9.11 -14.28
C PRO A 266 6.69 -10.07 -13.47
N THR A 267 6.89 -11.37 -13.59
CA THR A 267 5.99 -12.38 -12.98
C THR A 267 6.13 -12.47 -11.46
N ARG A 268 6.97 -11.63 -10.83
CA ARG A 268 7.26 -11.66 -9.39
C ARG A 268 7.57 -10.24 -8.86
N PRO A 269 7.04 -9.86 -7.69
CA PRO A 269 7.45 -8.61 -7.04
C PRO A 269 8.93 -8.69 -6.66
N ALA A 270 9.68 -7.61 -6.90
CA ALA A 270 11.07 -7.50 -6.44
C ALA A 270 11.15 -7.57 -4.90
N PRO A 271 12.23 -8.12 -4.33
CA PRO A 271 12.48 -8.06 -2.88
C PRO A 271 12.64 -6.60 -2.43
N TYR A 272 12.19 -6.24 -1.22
CA TYR A 272 12.31 -4.88 -0.70
C TYR A 272 13.03 -4.87 0.64
N LEU A 273 13.85 -3.85 0.82
CA LEU A 273 14.46 -3.50 2.09
C LEU A 273 13.45 -2.74 2.94
N LEU A 274 13.03 -3.35 4.04
CA LEU A 274 11.99 -2.82 4.92
C LEU A 274 12.60 -1.91 5.99
N ARG A 275 13.64 -2.38 6.68
CA ARG A 275 14.33 -1.65 7.75
C ARG A 275 15.83 -1.88 7.73
N THR A 276 16.57 -0.84 8.09
CA THR A 276 17.99 -0.93 8.43
C THR A 276 18.17 -0.57 9.90
N TYR A 277 18.82 -1.45 10.64
CA TYR A 277 19.23 -1.18 12.01
C TYR A 277 20.74 -0.99 12.07
N THR A 278 21.23 -0.05 12.88
CA THR A 278 22.67 0.20 13.05
C THR A 278 23.09 0.08 14.52
N GLY A 279 24.37 -0.24 14.75
CA GLY A 279 24.92 -0.41 16.10
C GLY A 279 24.24 -1.56 16.85
N CYS A 280 24.10 -2.71 16.18
CA CYS A 280 23.27 -3.79 16.68
C CYS A 280 24.03 -4.71 17.64
N THR A 281 23.40 -5.18 18.71
CA THR A 281 23.95 -6.21 19.60
C THR A 281 22.95 -7.33 19.80
N LEU A 282 23.36 -8.56 19.47
CA LEU A 282 22.50 -9.73 19.53
C LEU A 282 22.14 -10.09 20.98
N ARG A 283 20.86 -10.38 21.25
CA ARG A 283 20.36 -10.73 22.59
C ARG A 283 20.16 -12.22 22.80
N THR A 284 20.05 -12.98 21.71
CA THR A 284 19.74 -14.40 21.74
C THR A 284 20.70 -15.19 20.85
N ASP A 285 21.07 -16.39 21.28
CA ASP A 285 21.91 -17.28 20.48
C ASP A 285 21.14 -17.79 19.25
N ILE A 286 21.70 -17.57 18.06
CA ILE A 286 21.14 -18.07 16.80
C ILE A 286 22.01 -19.23 16.31
N ARG A 287 21.47 -20.45 16.42
CA ARG A 287 22.17 -21.66 16.00
C ARG A 287 22.50 -21.67 14.50
N LYS A 288 21.59 -21.16 13.66
CA LYS A 288 21.75 -21.02 12.21
C LYS A 288 22.78 -19.91 11.93
N GLY A 289 23.96 -20.27 11.43
CA GLY A 289 25.05 -19.31 11.21
C GLY A 289 25.99 -19.06 12.40
N GLY A 290 25.78 -19.74 13.54
CA GLY A 290 26.70 -19.68 14.68
C GLY A 290 26.80 -18.32 15.36
N LEU A 291 25.74 -17.51 15.29
CA LEU A 291 25.71 -16.18 15.91
C LEU A 291 25.44 -16.33 17.42
N ARG A 292 26.22 -15.63 18.24
CA ARG A 292 26.17 -15.73 19.71
C ARG A 292 25.68 -14.44 20.34
N THR A 293 24.95 -14.59 21.44
CA THR A 293 24.50 -13.49 22.30
C THR A 293 25.67 -12.59 22.68
N GLY A 294 25.43 -11.29 22.67
CA GLY A 294 26.44 -10.25 22.94
C GLY A 294 27.32 -9.90 21.75
N ARG A 295 27.22 -10.59 20.61
CA ARG A 295 27.93 -10.20 19.38
C ARG A 295 27.37 -8.89 18.84
N SER A 296 28.26 -7.96 18.53
CA SER A 296 27.93 -6.70 17.86
C SER A 296 27.96 -6.87 16.35
N PHE A 297 27.05 -6.19 15.66
CA PHE A 297 26.98 -6.05 14.22
C PHE A 297 26.89 -4.57 13.84
N ALA A 298 27.50 -4.21 12.72
CA ALA A 298 27.43 -2.85 12.21
C ALA A 298 26.01 -2.53 11.72
N HIS A 299 25.43 -3.48 10.97
CA HIS A 299 24.12 -3.35 10.36
C HIS A 299 23.31 -4.64 10.50
N VAL A 300 21.99 -4.50 10.67
CA VAL A 300 21.02 -5.58 10.47
C VAL A 300 19.97 -5.12 9.47
N PHE A 301 19.78 -5.88 8.41
CA PHE A 301 18.81 -5.58 7.36
C PHE A 301 17.60 -6.50 7.50
N VAL A 302 16.40 -5.92 7.45
CA VAL A 302 15.14 -6.68 7.37
C VAL A 302 14.55 -6.42 6.00
N TYR A 303 14.39 -7.48 5.21
CA TYR A 303 13.89 -7.37 3.84
C TYR A 303 12.96 -8.51 3.46
N GLU A 304 12.06 -8.27 2.52
CA GLU A 304 11.21 -9.33 1.95
C GLU A 304 12.02 -10.16 0.95
N GLN A 305 11.93 -11.48 1.09
CA GLN A 305 12.45 -12.46 0.13
C GLN A 305 11.28 -13.10 -0.64
N GLU A 306 11.58 -13.89 -1.69
CA GLU A 306 10.56 -14.67 -2.39
C GLU A 306 9.72 -15.55 -1.41
N ASP A 307 8.47 -15.83 -1.77
CA ASP A 307 7.54 -16.72 -1.05
C ASP A 307 7.07 -16.26 0.35
N ASP A 308 6.89 -14.95 0.56
CA ASP A 308 6.30 -14.38 1.77
C ASP A 308 7.16 -14.50 3.05
N PHE A 309 8.46 -14.77 2.89
CA PHE A 309 9.42 -14.76 3.99
C PHE A 309 10.04 -13.38 4.19
N LEU A 310 10.27 -13.02 5.46
CA LEU A 310 11.16 -11.94 5.84
C LEU A 310 12.56 -12.49 6.11
N CYS A 311 13.56 -11.94 5.45
CA CYS A 311 14.95 -12.19 5.77
C CYS A 311 15.45 -11.13 6.76
N VAL A 312 16.15 -11.59 7.80
CA VAL A 312 16.89 -10.75 8.74
C VAL A 312 18.37 -11.09 8.59
N GLU A 313 19.13 -10.21 7.95
CA GLU A 313 20.54 -10.41 7.64
C GLU A 313 21.44 -9.57 8.54
N PHE A 314 22.44 -10.21 9.15
CA PHE A 314 23.39 -9.60 10.08
C PHE A 314 24.72 -9.33 9.39
N CYS A 315 25.18 -8.09 9.41
CA CYS A 315 26.36 -7.65 8.67
C CYS A 315 27.37 -6.89 9.53
N ASP A 316 28.66 -7.15 9.32
CA ASP A 316 29.78 -6.41 9.91
C ASP A 316 30.37 -5.41 8.91
N LYS A 317 31.12 -4.41 9.40
CA LYS A 317 31.91 -3.53 8.52
C LYS A 317 33.00 -4.34 7.82
N LYS A 318 33.17 -4.16 6.51
CA LYS A 318 34.22 -4.81 5.75
C LYS A 318 35.52 -3.99 5.83
N GLY A 319 36.38 -4.34 6.79
CA GLY A 319 37.73 -3.79 6.93
C GLY A 319 37.80 -2.29 7.29
N GLU A 320 38.96 -1.83 7.77
CA GLU A 320 39.25 -0.41 7.98
C GLU A 320 39.66 0.22 6.64
N GLY A 321 38.71 0.79 5.89
CA GLY A 321 39.02 1.61 4.71
C GLY A 321 38.00 1.60 3.56
N GLU A 322 37.07 0.65 3.53
CA GLU A 322 35.98 0.60 2.53
C GLU A 322 34.69 1.15 3.15
N GLU A 323 34.52 2.48 3.19
CA GLU A 323 33.27 3.11 3.62
C GLU A 323 32.09 2.59 2.76
N GLY A 324 31.10 2.00 3.43
CA GLY A 324 29.85 1.55 2.81
C GLY A 324 29.80 0.07 2.40
N LEU A 325 30.90 -0.68 2.47
CA LEU A 325 30.87 -2.13 2.22
C LEU A 325 30.66 -2.89 3.53
N VAL A 326 29.54 -3.63 3.57
CA VAL A 326 29.17 -4.51 4.67
C VAL A 326 29.37 -5.97 4.27
N GLU A 327 29.81 -6.80 5.19
CA GLU A 327 30.04 -8.22 4.97
C GLU A 327 28.99 -9.06 5.72
N PRO A 328 28.20 -9.90 5.02
CA PRO A 328 27.18 -10.72 5.66
C PRO A 328 27.82 -11.79 6.55
N LYS A 329 27.28 -11.96 7.75
CA LYS A 329 27.76 -12.93 8.75
C LYS A 329 26.77 -14.04 9.05
N GLY A 330 25.51 -13.83 8.71
CA GLY A 330 24.45 -14.81 8.85
C GLY A 330 23.10 -14.18 8.58
N TYR A 331 22.08 -15.02 8.39
CA TYR A 331 20.71 -14.57 8.19
C TYR A 331 19.70 -15.51 8.84
N LEU A 332 18.52 -14.98 9.12
CA LEU A 332 17.34 -15.71 9.55
C LEU A 332 16.22 -15.52 8.51
N MET A 333 15.39 -16.54 8.35
CA MET A 333 14.21 -16.47 7.48
C MET A 333 12.97 -16.67 8.33
N PHE A 334 12.09 -15.68 8.34
CA PHE A 334 10.89 -15.66 9.15
C PHE A 334 9.66 -15.76 8.27
N ALA A 335 8.74 -16.63 8.65
CA ALA A 335 7.36 -16.59 8.16
C ALA A 335 6.48 -15.92 9.20
N ILE A 336 5.39 -15.29 8.75
CA ILE A 336 4.28 -14.91 9.64
C ILE A 336 3.79 -16.19 10.33
N TYR A 337 3.59 -16.14 11.65
CA TYR A 337 3.20 -17.28 12.47
C TYR A 337 1.87 -17.06 13.19
N ASP A 338 1.64 -15.84 13.66
CA ASP A 338 0.39 -15.46 14.31
C ASP A 338 0.16 -13.96 14.25
N VAL A 339 -1.06 -13.54 14.58
CA VAL A 339 -1.39 -12.12 14.82
C VAL A 339 -1.94 -11.98 16.23
N MET A 340 -1.28 -11.15 17.04
CA MET A 340 -1.77 -10.77 18.36
C MET A 340 -2.71 -9.58 18.24
N TRP A 341 -4.00 -9.87 18.11
CA TRP A 341 -5.05 -8.85 18.05
C TRP A 341 -5.22 -8.11 19.37
N GLN A 342 -5.37 -6.78 19.30
CA GLN A 342 -5.65 -5.90 20.44
C GLN A 342 -7.15 -5.59 20.58
#